data_AF-A0A929UFU2-F1
#
_entry.id   AF-A0A929UFU2-F1
#
_cell.length_a   1.000
_cell.length_b   1.000
_cell.length_c   1.000
_cell.angle_alpha   90.00
_cell.angle_beta   90.00
_cell.angle_gamma   90.00
#
_symmetry.space_group_name_H-M   'P 1'
#
loop_
_entity.id
_entity.type
_entity.pdbx_description
1 polymer ?
#
loop_
_entity_poly.entity_id
_entity_poly.type
_entity_poly.pdbx_seq_one_letter_code
_entity_poly.pdbx_strand_id
1 'polypeptide(L)'
;MTTRQQTFLNLIRQMFGKQAKTLSLTDDALWKTLAAGDFTVDEKTKEQALKDISEDGYWGVKQTSDRILDFAKALTGGDPSKIEKMRSAFEQGYKQAEKTWGGHLPEICKKTYDAVMKGFDDWKKESIPPKEDAAGKNVTTKNTTPKGAQSDETLSGNPS
;
A
#
# COMPACT_ATOMS: atom_id res chain seq x y z
N MET A 1 0.27 -16.34 -18.01
CA MET A 1 0.25 -16.10 -16.55
C MET A 1 1.26 -15.01 -16.25
N THR A 2 0.94 -14.06 -15.36
CA THR A 2 1.73 -12.83 -15.18
C THR A 2 2.92 -13.04 -14.26
N THR A 3 4.05 -12.38 -14.55
CA THR A 3 5.33 -12.50 -13.82
C THR A 3 5.17 -12.41 -12.30
N ARG A 4 4.26 -11.55 -11.81
CA ARG A 4 3.94 -11.39 -10.38
C ARG A 4 3.41 -12.67 -9.72
N GLN A 5 2.55 -13.44 -10.40
CA GLN A 5 2.10 -14.75 -9.90
C GLN A 5 3.29 -15.70 -9.80
N GLN A 6 4.15 -15.72 -10.82
CA GLN A 6 5.28 -16.64 -10.89
C GLN A 6 6.34 -16.35 -9.81
N THR A 7 6.60 -15.08 -9.48
CA THR A 7 7.43 -14.68 -8.33
C THR A 7 6.84 -15.18 -7.01
N PHE A 8 5.52 -15.02 -6.80
CA PHE A 8 4.84 -15.46 -5.59
C PHE A 8 4.84 -17.00 -5.44
N LEU A 9 4.57 -17.73 -6.54
CA LEU A 9 4.65 -19.19 -6.58
C LEU A 9 6.08 -19.70 -6.29
N ASN A 10 7.11 -18.98 -6.71
CA ASN A 10 8.50 -19.34 -6.40
C ASN A 10 8.83 -19.12 -4.93
N LEU A 11 8.38 -18.02 -4.32
CA LEU A 11 8.52 -17.78 -2.88
C LEU A 11 7.86 -18.91 -2.06
N ILE A 12 6.63 -19.30 -2.40
CA ILE A 12 5.94 -20.42 -1.75
C ILE A 12 6.71 -21.74 -1.91
N ARG A 13 7.20 -22.06 -3.11
CA ARG A 13 8.03 -23.26 -3.34
C ARG A 13 9.33 -23.24 -2.54
N GLN A 14 9.92 -22.07 -2.28
CA GLN A 14 11.07 -21.96 -1.40
C GLN A 14 10.69 -22.21 0.06
N MET A 15 9.54 -21.72 0.53
CA MET A 15 9.07 -21.98 1.91
C MET A 15 8.68 -23.44 2.17
N PHE A 16 8.17 -24.18 1.17
CA PHE A 16 7.89 -25.61 1.27
C PHE A 16 9.10 -26.52 0.93
N GLY A 17 10.26 -25.92 0.68
CA GLY A 17 11.50 -26.64 0.41
C GLY A 17 11.43 -27.63 -0.76
N LYS A 18 12.35 -28.60 -0.77
CA LYS A 18 12.48 -29.57 -1.88
C LYS A 18 11.31 -30.57 -1.98
N GLN A 19 10.46 -30.69 -0.96
CA GLN A 19 9.32 -31.59 -0.93
C GLN A 19 8.07 -31.01 -1.63
N ALA A 20 8.01 -29.69 -1.84
CA ALA A 20 6.97 -29.01 -2.61
C ALA A 20 6.77 -29.54 -4.04
N LYS A 21 7.78 -30.25 -4.58
CA LYS A 21 7.81 -30.79 -5.95
C LYS A 21 6.72 -31.84 -6.22
N THR A 22 6.11 -32.41 -5.18
CA THR A 22 5.05 -33.44 -5.26
C THR A 22 3.64 -32.84 -5.15
N LEU A 23 3.49 -31.60 -4.66
CA LEU A 23 2.21 -30.89 -4.73
C LEU A 23 1.95 -30.51 -6.18
N SER A 24 0.84 -30.98 -6.75
CA SER A 24 0.46 -30.60 -8.12
C SER A 24 0.17 -29.10 -8.18
N LEU A 25 1.05 -28.36 -8.88
CA LEU A 25 1.10 -26.90 -8.93
C LEU A 25 -0.01 -26.26 -9.80
N THR A 26 -1.20 -26.87 -9.84
CA THR A 26 -2.41 -26.21 -10.32
C THR A 26 -2.85 -25.18 -9.28
N ASP A 27 -3.17 -23.96 -9.71
CA ASP A 27 -3.48 -22.84 -8.80
C ASP A 27 -4.48 -23.24 -7.71
N ASP A 28 -5.63 -23.81 -8.08
CA ASP A 28 -6.67 -24.28 -7.14
C ASP A 28 -6.19 -25.26 -6.07
N ALA A 29 -5.34 -26.22 -6.44
CA ALA A 29 -4.85 -27.20 -5.48
C ALA A 29 -3.88 -26.54 -4.49
N LEU A 30 -3.02 -25.64 -4.96
CA LEU A 30 -2.10 -24.89 -4.12
C LEU A 30 -2.85 -24.01 -3.10
N TRP A 31 -3.88 -23.27 -3.53
CA TRP A 31 -4.67 -22.43 -2.63
C TRP A 31 -5.43 -23.26 -1.59
N LYS A 32 -5.98 -24.42 -1.99
CA LYS A 32 -6.63 -25.35 -1.04
C LYS A 32 -5.66 -25.95 -0.04
N THR A 33 -4.44 -26.31 -0.46
CA THR A 33 -3.41 -26.76 0.50
C THR A 33 -3.03 -25.61 1.43
N LEU A 34 -2.82 -24.39 0.91
CA LEU A 34 -2.51 -23.19 1.71
C LEU A 34 -3.59 -22.87 2.75
N ALA A 35 -4.86 -23.02 2.40
CA ALA A 35 -5.99 -22.86 3.30
C ALA A 35 -6.11 -24.00 4.33
N ALA A 36 -5.65 -25.21 4.01
CA ALA A 36 -5.66 -26.36 4.93
C ALA A 36 -4.62 -26.21 6.07
N GLY A 37 -3.52 -25.48 5.85
CA GLY A 37 -2.57 -25.08 6.89
C GLY A 37 -1.64 -26.17 7.43
N ASP A 38 -1.78 -27.43 7.01
CA ASP A 38 -0.95 -28.55 7.45
C ASP A 38 0.40 -28.56 6.70
N PHE A 39 1.42 -27.96 7.33
CA PHE A 39 2.70 -27.67 6.68
C PHE A 39 3.91 -27.80 7.58
N THR A 40 4.88 -28.59 7.12
CA THR A 40 6.22 -28.67 7.72
C THR A 40 7.13 -27.58 7.14
N VAL A 41 7.05 -26.38 7.69
CA VAL A 41 7.99 -25.27 7.40
C VAL A 41 9.14 -25.31 8.41
N ASP A 42 10.38 -25.09 7.97
CA ASP A 42 11.51 -25.00 8.90
C ASP A 42 11.42 -23.75 9.79
N GLU A 43 11.94 -23.86 11.02
CA GLU A 43 11.78 -22.82 12.05
C GLU A 43 12.34 -21.46 11.63
N LYS A 44 13.48 -21.46 10.92
CA LYS A 44 14.12 -20.24 10.42
C LYS A 44 13.30 -19.56 9.32
N THR A 45 12.73 -20.33 8.40
CA THR A 45 11.80 -19.79 7.38
C THR A 45 10.51 -19.28 8.03
N LYS A 46 10.01 -19.95 9.08
CA LYS A 46 8.85 -19.48 9.84
C LYS A 46 9.12 -18.14 10.55
N GLU A 47 10.26 -18.00 11.21
CA GLU A 47 10.69 -16.73 11.83
C GLU A 47 10.83 -15.61 10.79
N GLN A 48 11.45 -15.88 9.65
CA GLN A 48 11.58 -14.90 8.57
C GLN A 48 10.21 -14.51 8.00
N ALA A 49 9.30 -15.47 7.79
CA ALA A 49 7.94 -15.17 7.32
C ALA A 49 7.16 -14.33 8.35
N LEU A 50 7.27 -14.62 9.65
CA LEU A 50 6.69 -13.81 10.72
C LEU A 50 7.25 -12.38 10.74
N LYS A 51 8.55 -12.23 10.52
CA LYS A 51 9.21 -10.92 10.39
C LYS A 51 8.75 -10.18 9.14
N ASP A 52 8.58 -10.87 8.01
CA ASP A 52 8.14 -10.27 6.76
C ASP A 52 6.68 -9.85 6.78
N ILE A 53 5.79 -10.50 7.56
CA ILE A 53 4.39 -10.08 7.74
C ILE A 53 4.17 -9.10 8.91
N SER A 54 5.21 -8.78 9.69
CA SER A 54 5.16 -7.75 10.74
C SER A 54 4.83 -6.38 10.16
N GLU A 55 4.43 -5.39 10.98
CA GLU A 55 3.97 -4.09 10.46
C GLU A 55 5.03 -3.36 9.61
N ASP A 56 6.30 -3.48 9.98
CA ASP A 56 7.47 -2.98 9.24
C ASP A 56 8.03 -3.98 8.21
N GLY A 57 7.46 -5.19 8.14
CA GLY A 57 7.88 -6.25 7.23
C GLY A 57 7.48 -5.98 5.77
N TYR A 58 8.19 -6.60 4.83
CA TYR A 58 7.94 -6.40 3.39
C TYR A 58 6.51 -6.80 2.98
N TRP A 59 5.93 -7.83 3.59
CA TRP A 59 4.55 -8.27 3.42
C TRP A 59 3.60 -7.75 4.51
N GLY A 60 4.07 -6.82 5.34
CA GLY A 60 3.28 -6.17 6.38
C GLY A 60 2.02 -5.49 5.86
N VAL A 61 1.03 -5.34 6.74
CA VAL A 61 -0.28 -4.75 6.42
C VAL A 61 -0.11 -3.39 5.73
N LYS A 62 0.65 -2.49 6.36
CA LYS A 62 0.91 -1.13 5.87
C LYS A 62 1.63 -1.13 4.51
N GLN A 63 2.76 -1.84 4.39
CA GLN A 63 3.52 -1.86 3.14
C GLN A 63 2.71 -2.46 1.98
N THR A 64 1.88 -3.47 2.27
CA THR A 64 1.03 -4.10 1.26
C THR A 64 -0.14 -3.19 0.86
N SER A 65 -0.77 -2.48 1.81
CA SER A 65 -1.83 -1.51 1.48
C SER A 65 -1.30 -0.33 0.68
N ASP A 66 -0.16 0.23 1.06
CA ASP A 66 0.45 1.37 0.38
C ASP A 66 0.74 1.03 -1.09
N ARG A 67 1.33 -0.14 -1.37
CA ARG A 67 1.57 -0.62 -2.75
C ARG A 67 0.30 -0.87 -3.56
N ILE A 68 -0.81 -1.23 -2.93
CA ILE A 68 -2.11 -1.39 -3.60
C ILE A 68 -2.68 -0.02 -3.97
N LEU A 69 -2.56 0.96 -3.07
CA LEU A 69 -2.98 2.34 -3.30
C LEU A 69 -2.14 3.02 -4.38
N ASP A 70 -0.81 2.80 -4.39
CA ASP A 70 0.08 3.28 -5.45
C ASP A 70 -0.28 2.67 -6.81
N PHE A 71 -0.61 1.37 -6.86
CA PHE A 71 -1.14 0.73 -8.06
C PHE A 71 -2.44 1.38 -8.52
N ALA A 72 -3.37 1.67 -7.61
CA ALA A 72 -4.62 2.35 -7.94
C ALA A 72 -4.38 3.77 -8.44
N LYS A 73 -3.53 4.56 -7.78
CA LYS A 73 -3.12 5.91 -8.20
C LYS A 73 -2.47 5.90 -9.59
N ALA A 74 -1.57 4.96 -9.85
CA ALA A 74 -0.95 4.78 -11.16
C ALA A 74 -1.97 4.42 -12.25
N LEU A 75 -2.95 3.55 -11.95
CA LEU A 75 -4.01 3.16 -12.88
C LEU A 75 -5.03 4.27 -13.17
N THR A 76 -5.31 5.17 -12.21
CA THR A 76 -6.22 6.31 -12.44
C THR A 76 -5.54 7.53 -13.06
N GLY A 77 -4.21 7.61 -12.97
CA GLY A 77 -3.42 8.81 -13.24
C GLY A 77 -3.50 9.84 -12.12
N GLY A 78 -3.74 9.40 -10.88
CA GLY A 78 -3.99 10.28 -9.73
C GLY A 78 -5.39 10.90 -9.68
N ASP A 79 -6.27 10.62 -10.66
CA ASP A 79 -7.60 11.22 -10.80
C ASP A 79 -8.54 10.85 -9.62
N PRO A 80 -8.98 11.83 -8.82
CA PRO A 80 -9.88 11.61 -7.69
C PRO A 80 -11.26 11.07 -8.08
N SER A 81 -11.74 11.45 -9.27
CA SER A 81 -13.04 11.04 -9.81
C SER A 81 -13.12 9.52 -10.00
N LYS A 82 -11.97 8.84 -10.09
CA LYS A 82 -11.86 7.39 -10.27
C LYS A 82 -11.65 6.63 -8.95
N ILE A 83 -11.51 7.29 -7.80
CA ILE A 83 -11.28 6.64 -6.49
C ILE A 83 -12.37 5.61 -6.19
N GLU A 84 -13.65 5.98 -6.31
CA GLU A 84 -14.77 5.05 -6.05
C GLU A 84 -14.79 3.85 -7.01
N LYS A 85 -14.37 4.07 -8.27
CA LYS A 85 -14.23 2.98 -9.25
C LYS A 85 -13.10 2.02 -8.85
N MET A 86 -11.98 2.52 -8.34
CA MET A 86 -10.88 1.69 -7.83
C MET A 86 -11.27 0.98 -6.54
N ARG A 87 -11.97 1.65 -5.62
CA ARG A 87 -12.52 1.06 -4.39
C ARG A 87 -13.41 -0.14 -4.72
N SER A 88 -14.41 0.05 -5.58
CA SER A 88 -15.32 -1.02 -6.01
C SER A 88 -14.60 -2.15 -6.75
N ALA A 89 -13.62 -1.84 -7.61
CA ALA A 89 -12.80 -2.86 -8.28
C ALA A 89 -11.96 -3.68 -7.27
N PHE A 90 -11.42 -3.03 -6.25
CA PHE A 90 -10.67 -3.70 -5.18
C PHE A 90 -11.58 -4.58 -4.30
N GLU A 91 -12.78 -4.12 -3.93
CA GLU A 91 -13.78 -4.96 -3.24
C GLU A 91 -14.17 -6.21 -4.04
N GLN A 92 -14.35 -6.06 -5.36
CA GLN A 92 -14.63 -7.18 -6.25
C GLN A 92 -13.44 -8.14 -6.34
N GLY A 93 -12.22 -7.62 -6.39
CA GLY A 93 -10.99 -8.42 -6.35
C GLY A 93 -10.83 -9.17 -5.03
N TYR A 94 -11.13 -8.55 -3.89
CA TYR A 94 -11.09 -9.18 -2.57
C TYR A 94 -12.10 -10.35 -2.47
N LYS A 95 -13.35 -10.13 -2.91
CA LYS A 95 -14.39 -11.18 -2.98
C LYS A 95 -14.03 -12.33 -3.92
N GLN A 96 -13.25 -12.06 -4.98
CA GLN A 96 -12.71 -13.12 -5.84
C GLN A 96 -11.57 -13.88 -5.14
N ALA A 97 -10.71 -13.20 -4.38
CA ALA A 97 -9.67 -13.83 -3.59
C ALA A 97 -10.25 -14.75 -2.49
N GLU A 98 -11.31 -14.34 -1.78
CA GLU A 98 -12.02 -15.21 -0.82
C GLU A 98 -12.55 -16.49 -1.48
N LYS A 99 -13.16 -16.38 -2.66
CA LYS A 99 -13.64 -17.54 -3.43
C LYS A 99 -12.50 -18.47 -3.84
N THR A 100 -11.39 -17.93 -4.34
CA THR A 100 -10.21 -18.71 -4.77
C THR A 100 -9.50 -19.37 -3.58
N TRP A 101 -9.48 -18.71 -2.42
CA TRP A 101 -8.95 -19.25 -1.17
C TRP A 101 -9.83 -20.38 -0.58
N GLY A 102 -11.10 -20.47 -1.01
CA GLY A 102 -12.04 -21.51 -0.59
C GLY A 102 -12.84 -21.18 0.66
N GLY A 103 -12.94 -19.90 1.04
CA GLY A 103 -13.68 -19.48 2.24
C GLY A 103 -13.23 -18.12 2.76
N HIS A 104 -13.09 -18.01 4.08
CA HIS A 104 -12.57 -16.79 4.70
C HIS A 104 -11.05 -16.66 4.52
N LEU A 105 -10.62 -15.50 4.03
CA LEU A 105 -9.20 -15.13 4.02
C LEU A 105 -8.68 -14.95 5.47
N PRO A 106 -7.38 -15.20 5.72
CA PRO A 106 -6.75 -14.95 7.02
C PRO A 106 -6.94 -13.52 7.53
N GLU A 107 -6.93 -13.33 8.85
CA GLU A 107 -7.18 -12.02 9.50
C GLU A 107 -6.27 -10.89 8.99
N ILE A 108 -5.01 -11.20 8.66
CA ILE A 108 -4.07 -10.25 8.08
C ILE A 108 -4.56 -9.67 6.74
N CYS A 109 -5.25 -10.47 5.91
CA CYS A 109 -5.83 -9.99 4.66
C CYS A 109 -6.98 -9.00 4.90
N LYS A 110 -7.78 -9.21 5.95
CA LYS A 110 -8.78 -8.24 6.41
C LYS A 110 -8.13 -6.93 6.85
N LYS A 111 -7.07 -6.99 7.65
CA LYS A 111 -6.31 -5.78 8.07
C LYS A 111 -5.75 -5.02 6.87
N THR A 112 -5.21 -5.71 5.86
CA THR A 112 -4.77 -5.09 4.59
C THR A 112 -5.94 -4.47 3.81
N TYR A 113 -7.09 -5.14 3.74
CA TYR A 113 -8.29 -4.60 3.11
C TYR A 113 -8.76 -3.31 3.80
N ASP A 114 -8.86 -3.30 5.12
CA ASP A 114 -9.30 -2.13 5.90
C ASP A 114 -8.31 -0.95 5.75
N ALA A 115 -7.00 -1.24 5.73
CA ALA A 115 -5.96 -0.24 5.48
C ALA A 115 -6.05 0.36 4.06
N VAL A 116 -6.32 -0.46 3.03
CA VAL A 116 -6.56 0.02 1.66
C VAL A 116 -7.85 0.86 1.58
N MET A 117 -8.93 0.43 2.23
CA MET A 117 -10.18 1.20 2.29
C MET A 117 -9.95 2.59 2.90
N LYS A 118 -9.27 2.65 4.05
CA LYS A 118 -8.89 3.90 4.70
C LYS A 118 -8.01 4.77 3.79
N GLY A 119 -7.06 4.19 3.08
CA GLY A 119 -6.21 4.93 2.15
C GLY A 119 -6.95 5.52 0.94
N PHE A 120 -8.00 4.87 0.45
CA PHE A 120 -8.91 5.46 -0.54
C PHE A 120 -9.73 6.62 0.06
N ASP A 121 -10.22 6.48 1.29
CA ASP A 121 -10.94 7.54 1.99
C ASP A 121 -10.06 8.77 2.27
N ASP A 122 -8.79 8.56 2.64
CA ASP A 122 -7.84 9.64 2.91
C ASP A 122 -7.41 10.33 1.61
N TRP A 123 -7.08 9.58 0.55
CA TRP A 123 -6.81 10.16 -0.78
C TRP A 123 -8.02 10.94 -1.32
N LYS A 124 -9.25 10.50 -1.06
CA LYS A 124 -10.47 11.25 -1.42
C LYS A 124 -10.58 12.57 -0.67
N LYS A 125 -10.22 12.62 0.62
CA LYS A 125 -10.19 13.87 1.41
C LYS A 125 -9.10 14.83 0.90
N GLU A 126 -7.89 14.34 0.67
CA GLU A 126 -6.76 15.12 0.10
C GLU A 126 -7.14 15.75 -1.26
N SER A 127 -7.99 15.07 -2.01
CA SER A 127 -8.44 15.50 -3.34
C SER A 127 -9.58 16.51 -3.35
N ILE A 128 -10.23 16.75 -2.21
CA ILE A 128 -11.27 17.76 -2.06
C ILE A 128 -10.62 18.96 -1.39
N PRO A 129 -10.41 20.10 -2.09
CA PRO A 129 -9.92 21.30 -1.42
C PRO A 129 -10.89 21.70 -0.31
N PRO A 130 -10.41 22.21 0.84
CA PRO A 130 -11.28 22.63 1.93
C PRO A 130 -12.27 23.66 1.40
N LYS A 131 -13.55 23.39 1.63
CA LYS A 131 -14.64 24.27 1.22
C LYS A 131 -14.48 25.61 1.95
N GLU A 132 -14.48 26.72 1.20
CA GLU A 132 -14.62 28.04 1.81
C GLU A 132 -16.01 28.15 2.46
N ASP A 133 -16.06 28.12 3.79
CA ASP A 133 -17.23 28.51 4.57
C ASP A 133 -17.05 29.96 5.04
N ALA A 134 -17.67 30.90 4.32
CA ALA A 134 -17.53 32.33 4.58
C ALA A 134 -18.50 32.84 5.66
N ALA A 135 -17.99 33.16 6.86
CA ALA A 135 -18.60 34.11 7.80
C ALA A 135 -17.55 34.60 8.83
N GLY A 136 -17.13 35.87 8.74
CA GLY A 136 -15.96 36.36 9.47
C GLY A 136 -16.22 36.95 10.86
N LYS A 137 -15.12 37.29 11.56
CA LYS A 137 -15.05 38.36 12.56
C LYS A 137 -13.67 39.04 12.50
N ASN A 138 -13.71 40.37 12.44
CA ASN A 138 -12.59 41.28 12.23
C ASN A 138 -11.75 41.50 13.49
N VAL A 139 -10.42 41.40 13.41
CA VAL A 139 -9.51 42.25 14.21
C VAL A 139 -8.35 42.75 13.32
N THR A 140 -8.41 44.03 12.99
CA THR A 140 -7.27 44.82 12.53
C THR A 140 -6.23 44.99 13.65
N THR A 141 -5.00 44.53 13.43
CA THR A 141 -3.82 45.14 14.05
C THR A 141 -2.78 45.48 13.01
N LYS A 142 -2.56 46.78 12.85
CA LYS A 142 -1.46 47.37 12.07
C LYS A 142 -0.13 46.91 12.68
N ASN A 143 0.92 46.78 11.86
CA ASN A 143 2.17 47.45 12.22
C ASN A 143 3.06 47.75 11.01
N THR A 144 3.53 48.99 10.99
CA THR A 144 4.34 49.66 9.96
C THR A 144 5.84 49.44 10.15
N THR A 145 6.57 49.29 9.04
CA THR A 145 8.03 49.50 8.90
C THR A 145 8.41 50.95 9.29
N PRO A 146 9.51 51.20 10.05
CA PRO A 146 10.88 51.43 9.51
C PRO A 146 11.96 50.74 10.39
N LYS A 147 13.29 50.84 10.25
CA LYS A 147 14.31 51.43 9.31
C LYS A 147 15.51 50.43 9.37
N GLY A 148 16.43 50.21 8.42
CA GLY A 148 17.16 51.05 7.48
C GLY A 148 18.63 51.24 7.94
N ALA A 149 19.60 50.56 7.30
CA ALA A 149 21.06 50.81 7.35
C ALA A 149 21.77 50.06 6.19
N GLN A 150 22.89 50.60 5.68
CA GLN A 150 23.60 50.14 4.46
C GLN A 150 24.94 49.43 4.76
N SER A 151 25.32 48.49 3.88
CA SER A 151 26.63 48.34 3.22
C SER A 151 26.50 47.12 2.28
N ASP A 152 26.56 47.22 0.96
CA ASP A 152 27.69 47.65 0.12
C ASP A 152 28.96 46.80 0.33
N GLU A 153 29.13 45.80 -0.53
CA GLU A 153 30.41 45.53 -1.19
C GLU A 153 30.18 44.64 -2.44
N THR A 154 30.90 44.95 -3.52
CA THR A 154 30.83 44.21 -4.81
C THR A 154 32.21 43.69 -5.19
N LEU A 155 32.35 42.38 -5.41
CA LEU A 155 33.43 41.72 -6.18
C LEU A 155 32.83 40.38 -6.70
N SER A 156 32.81 40.10 -8.00
CA SER A 156 33.95 39.70 -8.86
C SER A 156 34.65 38.42 -8.35
N GLY A 157 34.81 37.34 -9.12
CA GLY A 157 34.38 37.05 -10.49
C GLY A 157 35.01 35.72 -10.99
N ASN A 158 34.25 34.97 -11.81
CA ASN A 158 34.65 33.87 -12.71
C ASN A 158 35.69 32.80 -12.26
N PRO A 159 35.31 31.50 -12.17
CA PRO A 159 36.25 30.38 -12.10
C PRO A 159 36.63 29.84 -13.50
N SER A 160 37.92 29.60 -13.73
CA SER A 160 38.47 28.77 -14.82
C SER A 160 39.83 28.22 -14.41
#